data_AF-A0A7Y8LKC0-F1
#
_entry.id   AF-A0A7Y8LKC0-F1
#
_cell.length_a   1.000
_cell.length_b   1.000
_cell.length_c   1.000
_cell.angle_alpha   90.00
_cell.angle_beta   90.00
_cell.angle_gamma   90.00
#
_symmetry.space_group_name_H-M   'P 1'
#
loop_
_entity.id
_entity.type
_entity.pdbx_description
1 polymer ?
#
loop_
_entity_poly.entity_id
_entity_poly.type
_entity_poly.pdbx_seq_one_letter_code
_entity_poly.pdbx_strand_id
1 'polypeptide(L)'
;MRAKVLNIWPEINWIENKKLREKTLDCWVYAIENSVLTIEDLQTIPFSLLIKDCKISFMNHKRTAVQLSVDIAKRMKENFGDEIQINMDFLISGAILIDVGKLIEYDKVNG
;
A
#
# COMPACT_ATOMS: atom_id res chain seq x y z
N MET A 1 -13.16 9.00 -7.13
CA MET A 1 -12.40 8.13 -6.21
C MET A 1 -10.90 8.10 -6.52
N ARG A 2 -10.47 7.73 -7.74
CA ARG A 2 -9.04 7.62 -8.15
C ARG A 2 -8.08 8.69 -7.62
N ALA A 3 -8.41 9.98 -7.79
CA ALA A 3 -7.54 11.08 -7.33
C ALA A 3 -7.32 11.07 -5.80
N LYS A 4 -8.35 10.70 -5.02
CA LYS A 4 -8.22 10.56 -3.57
C LYS A 4 -7.32 9.38 -3.19
N VAL A 5 -7.45 8.26 -3.91
CA VAL A 5 -6.58 7.09 -3.70
C VAL A 5 -5.12 7.42 -4.04
N LEU A 6 -4.87 8.15 -5.12
CA LEU A 6 -3.52 8.62 -5.46
C LEU A 6 -2.91 9.53 -4.39
N ASN A 7 -3.73 10.33 -3.69
CA ASN A 7 -3.23 11.18 -2.61
C ASN A 7 -2.73 10.36 -1.41
N ILE A 8 -3.38 9.23 -1.10
CA ILE A 8 -2.93 8.34 -0.02
C ILE A 8 -1.85 7.35 -0.47
N TRP A 9 -1.73 7.12 -1.78
CA TRP A 9 -0.74 6.23 -2.39
C TRP A 9 0.09 6.94 -3.48
N PRO A 10 0.90 7.94 -3.13
CA PRO A 10 1.79 8.58 -4.10
C PRO A 10 2.80 7.60 -4.71
N GLU A 11 3.17 6.54 -3.98
CA GLU A 11 4.06 5.47 -4.44
C GLU A 11 3.53 4.71 -5.68
N ILE A 12 2.22 4.74 -5.97
CA ILE A 12 1.66 4.19 -7.22
C ILE A 12 2.34 4.82 -8.44
N ASN A 13 2.72 6.09 -8.36
CA ASN A 13 3.38 6.79 -9.47
C ASN A 13 4.81 6.32 -9.74
N TRP A 14 5.40 5.52 -8.84
CA TRP A 14 6.70 4.89 -9.05
C TRP A 14 6.63 3.68 -9.98
N ILE A 15 5.43 3.16 -10.25
CA ILE A 15 5.21 2.09 -11.23
C ILE A 15 5.27 2.70 -12.65
N GLU A 16 6.26 2.27 -13.44
CA GLU A 16 6.51 2.77 -14.79
C GLU A 16 5.54 2.15 -15.80
N ASN A 17 5.28 0.84 -15.69
CA ASN A 17 4.31 0.16 -16.53
C ASN A 17 2.91 0.72 -16.29
N LYS A 18 2.43 1.54 -17.23
CA LYS A 18 1.13 2.19 -17.16
C LYS A 18 -0.01 1.21 -16.88
N LYS A 19 -0.05 0.06 -17.57
CA LYS A 19 -1.13 -0.93 -17.40
C LYS A 19 -1.14 -1.52 -15.99
N LEU A 20 0.03 -1.82 -15.42
CA LEU A 20 0.13 -2.30 -14.05
C LEU A 20 -0.29 -1.20 -13.06
N ARG A 21 0.24 0.02 -13.23
CA ARG A 21 -0.10 1.17 -12.40
C ARG A 21 -1.61 1.42 -12.31
N GLU A 22 -2.29 1.45 -13.46
CA GLU A 22 -3.74 1.64 -13.47
C GLU A 22 -4.47 0.50 -12.76
N LYS A 23 -4.04 -0.76 -12.94
CA LYS A 23 -4.64 -1.91 -12.25
C LYS A 23 -4.43 -1.87 -10.74
N THR A 24 -3.25 -1.46 -10.28
CA THR A 24 -2.95 -1.30 -8.85
C THR A 24 -3.84 -0.23 -8.23
N LEU A 25 -3.99 0.92 -8.91
CA LEU A 25 -4.90 1.98 -8.51
C LEU A 25 -6.35 1.50 -8.47
N ASP A 26 -6.80 0.79 -9.50
CA ASP A 26 -8.16 0.30 -9.62
C ASP A 26 -8.51 -0.74 -8.55
N CYS A 27 -7.55 -1.58 -8.16
CA CYS A 27 -7.74 -2.52 -7.05
C CYS A 27 -7.99 -1.79 -5.72
N TRP A 28 -7.22 -0.74 -5.43
CA TRP A 28 -7.43 0.08 -4.23
C TRP A 28 -8.72 0.90 -4.27
N VAL A 29 -9.07 1.46 -5.43
CA VAL A 29 -10.36 2.13 -5.63
C VAL A 29 -11.51 1.18 -5.34
N TYR A 30 -11.47 -0.01 -5.92
CA TYR A 30 -12.47 -1.05 -5.68
C TYR A 30 -12.55 -1.43 -4.20
N ALA A 31 -11.41 -1.65 -3.54
CA ALA A 31 -11.38 -2.04 -2.14
C ALA A 31 -11.98 -0.96 -1.22
N ILE A 32 -11.67 0.31 -1.45
CA ILE A 32 -12.25 1.44 -0.70
C ILE A 32 -13.75 1.56 -0.96
N GLU A 33 -14.20 1.45 -2.22
CA GLU A 33 -15.62 1.57 -2.58
C GLU A 33 -16.48 0.43 -2.01
N ASN A 34 -15.86 -0.70 -1.67
CA ASN A 34 -16.53 -1.87 -1.06
C ASN A 34 -16.21 -2.04 0.43
N SER A 35 -15.57 -1.04 1.05
CA SER A 35 -15.24 -1.05 2.48
C SER A 35 -16.25 -0.24 3.29
N VAL A 36 -16.41 -0.59 4.57
CA VAL A 36 -17.04 0.30 5.56
C VAL A 36 -16.11 1.43 6.02
N LEU A 37 -14.82 1.33 5.68
CA LEU A 37 -13.80 2.33 6.01
C LEU A 37 -13.68 3.37 4.89
N THR A 38 -13.64 4.63 5.30
CA THR A 38 -13.35 5.77 4.45
C THR A 38 -11.84 6.00 4.31
N ILE A 39 -11.42 6.80 3.34
CA ILE A 39 -10.01 7.19 3.16
C ILE A 39 -9.48 7.91 4.40
N GLU A 40 -10.32 8.72 5.03
CA GLU A 40 -10.02 9.46 6.25
C GLU A 40 -9.82 8.52 7.45
N ASP A 41 -10.58 7.42 7.53
CA ASP A 41 -10.37 6.39 8.55
C ASP A 41 -8.98 5.75 8.41
N LEU A 42 -8.55 5.41 7.18
CA LEU A 42 -7.25 4.77 6.96
C LEU A 42 -6.05 5.62 7.43
N GLN A 43 -6.24 6.94 7.53
CA GLN A 43 -5.23 7.87 8.06
C GLN A 43 -5.17 7.91 9.58
N THR A 44 -6.22 7.47 10.28
CA THR A 44 -6.38 7.63 11.73
C THR A 44 -6.45 6.31 12.48
N ILE A 45 -7.04 5.26 11.90
CA ILE A 45 -7.12 3.95 12.55
C ILE A 45 -5.71 3.36 12.74
N PRO A 46 -5.47 2.65 13.86
CA PRO A 46 -4.19 2.00 14.09
C PRO A 46 -3.97 0.88 13.06
N PHE A 47 -2.71 0.65 12.68
CA PHE A 47 -2.40 -0.45 11.76
C PHE A 47 -2.64 -1.84 12.37
N SER A 48 -2.69 -1.94 13.71
CA SER A 48 -2.93 -3.18 14.44
C SER A 48 -3.82 -2.93 15.66
N LEU A 49 -4.88 -3.73 15.80
CA LEU A 49 -5.78 -3.73 16.95
C LEU A 49 -5.21 -4.47 18.17
N LEU A 50 -4.14 -5.25 17.98
CA LEU A 50 -3.52 -6.05 19.05
C LEU A 50 -2.51 -5.23 19.88
N ILE A 51 -2.12 -4.05 19.39
CA ILE A 51 -1.18 -3.16 20.06
C ILE A 51 -1.97 -2.10 20.81
N LYS A 52 -1.89 -2.13 22.14
CA LYS A 52 -2.50 -1.11 23.00
C LYS A 52 -1.91 0.27 22.68
N ASP A 53 -2.77 1.28 22.56
CA ASP A 53 -2.40 2.68 22.31
C ASP A 53 -1.52 2.87 21.05
N CYS A 54 -1.76 2.07 20.01
CA CYS A 54 -1.03 2.15 18.74
C CYS A 54 -1.24 3.52 18.06
N LYS A 55 -0.18 4.32 18.01
CA LYS A 55 -0.20 5.67 17.40
C LYS A 55 0.12 5.69 15.91
N ILE A 56 0.53 4.55 15.36
CA ILE A 56 0.90 4.43 13.96
C ILE A 56 -0.35 4.09 13.16
N SER A 57 -0.71 4.98 12.23
CA SER A 57 -1.89 4.76 11.40
C SER A 57 -1.68 3.65 10.39
N PHE A 58 -2.79 3.07 9.93
CA PHE A 58 -2.80 2.06 8.88
C PHE A 58 -2.02 2.54 7.65
N MET A 59 -2.32 3.74 7.12
CA MET A 59 -1.63 4.27 5.95
C MET A 59 -0.14 4.55 6.21
N ASN A 60 0.24 5.06 7.38
CA ASN A 60 1.65 5.30 7.69
C ASN A 60 2.44 3.98 7.61
N HIS A 61 1.97 2.95 8.31
CA HIS A 61 2.59 1.63 8.30
C HIS A 61 2.67 1.03 6.89
N LYS A 62 1.59 1.09 6.11
CA LYS A 62 1.58 0.49 4.76
C LYS A 62 2.48 1.22 3.77
N ARG A 63 2.53 2.55 3.80
CA ARG A 63 3.48 3.31 2.98
C ARG A 63 4.93 3.02 3.36
N THR A 64 5.22 2.90 4.66
CA THR A 64 6.55 2.48 5.13
C THR A 64 6.93 1.09 4.61
N ALA A 65 6.00 0.13 4.56
CA ALA A 65 6.28 -1.18 4.00
C ALA A 65 6.67 -1.12 2.51
N VAL A 66 6.01 -0.27 1.70
CA VAL A 66 6.37 -0.05 0.29
C VAL A 66 7.76 0.59 0.16
N GLN A 67 8.02 1.65 0.93
CA GLN A 67 9.30 2.36 0.93
C GLN A 67 10.46 1.43 1.30
N LEU A 68 10.32 0.66 2.37
CA LEU A 68 11.32 -0.31 2.79
C LEU A 68 11.53 -1.40 1.73
N SER A 69 10.48 -1.89 1.09
CA SER A 69 10.59 -2.88 0.01
C SER A 69 11.42 -2.34 -1.17
N VAL A 70 11.19 -1.07 -1.56
CA VAL A 70 11.96 -0.39 -2.61
C VAL A 70 13.41 -0.18 -2.21
N ASP A 71 13.67 0.27 -0.99
CA ASP A 71 15.03 0.55 -0.51
C ASP A 71 15.85 -0.74 -0.35
N ILE A 72 15.23 -1.82 0.12
CA ILE A 72 15.84 -3.16 0.16
C ILE A 72 16.19 -3.61 -1.27
N ALA A 73 15.25 -3.50 -2.22
CA ALA A 73 15.49 -3.88 -3.60
C ALA A 73 16.65 -3.11 -4.25
N LYS A 74 16.74 -1.80 -3.99
CA LYS A 74 17.87 -0.97 -4.43
C LYS A 74 19.18 -1.47 -3.84
N ARG A 75 19.23 -1.73 -2.53
CA ARG A 75 20.44 -2.25 -1.87
C ARG A 75 20.84 -3.63 -2.39
N MET A 76 19.88 -4.49 -2.68
CA MET A 76 20.15 -5.80 -3.29
C MET A 76 20.77 -5.64 -4.68
N LYS A 77 20.23 -4.73 -5.50
CA LYS A 77 20.80 -4.43 -6.83
C LYS A 77 22.20 -3.83 -6.75
N GLU A 78 22.44 -2.92 -5.80
CA GLU A 78 23.76 -2.32 -5.54
C GLU A 78 24.81 -3.37 -5.16
N ASN A 79 24.45 -4.33 -4.30
CA ASN A 79 25.39 -5.31 -3.77
C ASN A 79 25.57 -6.54 -4.66
N PHE A 80 24.51 -7.00 -5.33
CA PHE A 80 24.48 -8.27 -6.05
C PHE A 80 24.53 -8.11 -7.57
N GLY A 81 24.39 -6.88 -8.09
CA GLY A 81 24.48 -6.59 -9.51
C GLY A 81 23.49 -7.42 -10.34
N ASP A 82 23.99 -8.02 -11.42
CA ASP A 82 23.17 -8.77 -12.38
C ASP A 82 22.82 -10.21 -11.92
N GLU A 83 23.39 -10.67 -10.80
CA GLU A 83 23.08 -11.99 -10.21
C GLU A 83 21.64 -12.06 -9.67
N ILE A 84 21.00 -10.90 -9.49
CA ILE A 84 19.58 -10.82 -9.13
C ILE A 84 18.82 -9.89 -10.07
N GLN A 85 17.71 -10.41 -10.59
CA GLN A 85 16.78 -9.61 -11.39
C GLN A 85 15.56 -9.25 -10.54
N ILE A 86 15.39 -7.97 -10.25
CA ILE A 86 14.23 -7.45 -9.52
C ILE A 86 13.39 -6.60 -10.46
N ASN A 87 12.15 -7.03 -10.70
CA ASN A 87 11.17 -6.22 -11.39
C ASN A 87 10.57 -5.20 -10.40
N MET A 88 11.02 -3.95 -10.49
CA MET A 88 10.61 -2.88 -9.56
C MET A 88 9.11 -2.58 -9.64
N ASP A 89 8.52 -2.61 -10.83
CA ASP A 89 7.07 -2.41 -11.01
C ASP A 89 6.25 -3.47 -10.28
N PHE A 90 6.65 -4.74 -10.38
CA PHE A 90 5.97 -5.84 -9.71
C PHE A 90 6.17 -5.77 -8.20
N LEU A 91 7.37 -5.44 -7.74
CA LEU A 91 7.67 -5.27 -6.32
C LEU A 91 6.83 -4.13 -5.71
N ILE A 92 6.80 -2.96 -6.34
CA ILE A 92 6.05 -1.80 -5.86
C ILE A 92 4.54 -2.11 -5.86
N SER A 93 4.03 -2.67 -6.96
CA SER A 93 2.62 -3.07 -7.05
C SER A 93 2.25 -4.10 -5.98
N GLY A 94 3.07 -5.14 -5.80
CA GLY A 94 2.87 -6.16 -4.79
C GLY A 94 2.90 -5.59 -3.38
N ALA A 95 3.85 -4.71 -3.07
CA ALA A 95 3.95 -4.07 -1.77
C ALA A 95 2.75 -3.15 -1.46
N ILE A 96 2.23 -2.44 -2.48
CA ILE A 96 1.02 -1.61 -2.34
C ILE A 96 -0.22 -2.48 -2.09
N LEU A 97 -0.30 -3.67 -2.71
CA LEU A 97 -1.48 -4.54 -2.66
C LEU A 97 -1.46 -5.58 -1.54
N ILE A 98 -0.34 -5.75 -0.83
CA ILE A 98 -0.12 -6.85 0.12
C ILE A 98 -1.22 -7.01 1.18
N ASP A 99 -1.88 -5.90 1.56
CA ASP A 99 -2.94 -5.88 2.57
C ASP A 99 -4.21 -5.16 2.09
N VAL A 100 -4.42 -5.04 0.78
CA VAL A 100 -5.62 -4.38 0.24
C VAL A 100 -6.92 -5.08 0.68
N GLY A 101 -6.85 -6.39 0.94
CA GLY A 101 -7.97 -7.18 1.47
C GLY A 101 -8.44 -6.76 2.86
N LYS A 102 -7.58 -6.09 3.66
CA LYS A 102 -7.97 -5.62 5.01
C LYS A 102 -9.15 -4.67 4.99
N LEU A 103 -9.32 -3.91 3.90
CA LEU A 103 -10.45 -3.01 3.72
C LEU A 103 -11.78 -3.75 3.60
N ILE A 104 -11.75 -5.01 3.17
CA ILE A 104 -12.94 -5.86 3.05
C ILE A 104 -13.16 -6.69 4.32
N GLU A 105 -12.08 -7.03 5.03
CA GLU A 105 -12.13 -7.80 6.28
C GLU A 105 -12.59 -6.97 7.47
N TYR A 106 -12.28 -5.68 7.51
CA TYR A 106 -12.55 -4.83 8.67
C TYR A 106 -14.01 -4.39 8.69
N ASP A 107 -14.58 -4.43 9.88
CA ASP A 107 -15.93 -3.94 10.15
C ASP A 107 -15.88 -2.82 11.21
N LYS A 108 -16.87 -1.92 11.17
CA LYS A 108 -17.04 -0.84 12.15
C LYS A 108 -18.17 -1.21 13.10
N VAL A 109 -17.82 -1.59 14.32
CA VAL A 109 -18.80 -1.92 15.36
C VAL A 109 -18.89 -0.76 16.35
N ASN A 110 -20.05 -0.11 16.41
CA ASN A 110 -20.39 1.02 17.30
C ASN A 110 -19.73 2.39 17.01
N GLY A 111 -19.35 2.65 15.75
CA GLY A 111 -18.82 3.94 15.30
C GLY A 111 -17.34 4.13 15.61
#